data_AF-A0A921JNM5-F1
#
_entry.id   AF-A0A921JNM5-F1
#
_cell.length_a   1.000
_cell.length_b   1.000
_cell.length_c   1.000
_cell.angle_alpha   90.00
_cell.angle_beta   90.00
_cell.angle_gamma   90.00
#
_symmetry.space_group_name_H-M   'P 1'
#
loop_
_entity.id
_entity.type
_entity.pdbx_description
1 polymer ?
#
loop_
_entity_poly.entity_id
_entity_poly.type
_entity_poly.pdbx_seq_one_letter_code
_entity_poly.pdbx_strand_id
1 'polypeptide(L)' 'IWGLIYLYLKLCQLGLAVRRLHDINYTGWWILLMLIPLGWIFVLYFAIQPSKQEPVKWGTYLYFDE' A
#
# COMPACT_ATOMS: atom_id res chain seq x y z
N ILE A 1 12.65 -24.95 0.05
CA ILE A 1 13.07 -23.95 -0.97
C ILE A 1 11.87 -23.20 -1.54
N TRP A 2 10.93 -23.85 -2.24
CA TRP A 2 9.73 -23.20 -2.81
C TRP A 2 8.89 -22.38 -1.80
N GLY A 3 8.62 -22.93 -0.62
CA GLY A 3 7.86 -22.21 0.41
C GLY A 3 8.55 -20.94 0.92
N LEU A 4 9.88 -20.93 0.98
CA LEU A 4 10.66 -19.76 1.39
C LEU A 4 10.61 -18.67 0.31
N ILE A 5 10.74 -19.06 -0.96
CA ILE A 5 10.59 -18.14 -2.10
C ILE A 5 9.18 -17.53 -2.11
N TYR A 6 8.15 -18.36 -1.93
CA TYR A 6 6.77 -17.90 -1.88
C TYR A 6 6.54 -16.90 -0.73
N LEU A 7 7.02 -17.23 0.48
CA LEU A 7 6.91 -16.35 1.65
C LEU A 7 7.61 -15.01 1.41
N TYR A 8 8.83 -15.04 0.87
CA TYR A 8 9.59 -13.83 0.52
C TYR A 8 8.80 -12.93 -0.45
N LEU A 9 8.28 -13.50 -1.54
CA LEU A 9 7.49 -12.76 -2.51
C LEU A 9 6.22 -12.15 -1.88
N LYS A 10 5.57 -12.86 -0.96
CA LYS A 10 4.40 -12.34 -0.24
C LYS A 10 4.74 -11.20 0.71
N LEU A 11 5.88 -11.26 1.39
CA LEU A 11 6.36 -10.16 2.24
C LEU A 11 6.73 -8.93 1.40
N CYS A 12 7.40 -9.11 0.27
CA CYS A 12 7.68 -8.01 -0.67
C CYS A 12 6.39 -7.38 -1.20
N GLN A 13 5.40 -8.20 -1.59
CA GLN A 13 4.10 -7.72 -2.05
C GLN A 13 3.36 -6.93 -0.96
N LEU A 14 3.41 -7.39 0.29
CA LEU A 14 2.82 -6.69 1.44
C LEU A 14 3.49 -5.33 1.67
N GLY A 15 4.82 -5.27 1.64
CA GLY A 15 5.56 -4.01 1.81
C GLY A 15 5.24 -2.97 0.74
N LEU A 16 5.16 -3.40 -0.53
CA LEU A 16 4.77 -2.53 -1.64
C LEU A 16 3.33 -2.01 -1.48
N ALA A 17 2.39 -2.86 -1.09
CA ALA A 17 0.99 -2.46 -0.89
C ALA A 17 0.83 -1.44 0.26
N VAL A 18 1.55 -1.63 1.36
CA VAL A 18 1.56 -0.67 2.48
C VAL A 18 2.15 0.67 2.04
N ARG A 19 3.23 0.67 1.24
CA ARG A 19 3.80 1.89 0.67
C ARG A 19 2.79 2.62 -0.22
N ARG A 20 2.10 1.91 -1.11
CA ARG A 20 1.06 2.50 -1.96
C ARG A 20 -0.04 3.18 -1.14
N LEU A 21 -0.50 2.54 -0.07
CA LEU A 21 -1.47 3.15 0.85
C LEU A 21 -0.91 4.42 1.52
N HIS A 22 0.37 4.44 1.87
CA HIS A 22 1.01 5.61 2.47
C HIS A 22 1.14 6.77 1.48
N ASP A 23 1.47 6.49 0.22
CA ASP A 23 1.57 7.48 -0.86
C ASP A 23 0.23 8.20 -1.12
N ILE A 24 -0.91 7.57 -0.81
CA ILE A 24 -2.25 8.15 -0.92
C ILE A 24 -2.84 8.62 0.43
N ASN A 25 -2.01 8.75 1.46
CA ASN A 25 -2.35 9.21 2.83
C ASN A 25 -3.23 8.27 3.68
N TYR A 26 -3.30 6.98 3.35
CA TYR A 26 -4.00 5.97 4.15
C TYR A 26 -3.03 5.20 5.08
N THR A 27 -3.56 4.50 6.09
CA THR A 27 -2.77 3.57 6.94
C THR A 27 -2.57 2.23 6.25
N GLY A 28 -1.46 1.53 6.52
CA GLY A 28 -1.23 0.17 6.02
C GLY A 28 -2.30 -0.86 6.43
N TRP A 29 -3.04 -0.61 7.51
CA TRP A 29 -4.11 -1.49 8.01
C TRP A 29 -5.22 -1.78 6.99
N TRP A 30 -5.45 -0.89 6.03
CA TRP A 30 -6.44 -1.11 4.97
C TRP A 30 -6.14 -2.33 4.09
N ILE A 31 -4.89 -2.82 4.07
CA ILE A 31 -4.53 -4.04 3.34
C ILE A 31 -5.20 -5.30 3.91
N LEU A 32 -5.58 -5.28 5.19
CA LEU A 32 -6.26 -6.41 5.83
C LEU A 32 -7.64 -6.69 5.23
N LEU A 33 -8.21 -5.75 4.47
CA LEU A 33 -9.42 -6.01 3.69
C LEU A 33 -9.24 -7.17 2.71
N MET A 34 -8.02 -7.50 2.28
CA MET A 34 -7.78 -8.71 1.47
C MET A 34 -8.21 -10.02 2.16
N LEU A 35 -8.33 -10.04 3.50
CA LEU A 35 -8.78 -11.21 4.26
C LEU A 35 -10.31 -11.38 4.23
N ILE A 36 -11.05 -10.33 3.85
CA ILE A 36 -12.51 -10.33 3.75
C ILE A 36 -12.90 -10.76 2.33
N PRO A 37 -13.94 -11.59 2.15
CA PRO A 37 -14.49 -11.87 0.82
C PRO A 37 -14.82 -10.56 0.09
N LEU A 38 -14.35 -10.40 -1.15
CA LEU A 38 -14.48 -9.19 -1.98
C LEU A 38 -13.71 -7.94 -1.49
N GLY A 39 -13.01 -7.97 -0.36
CA GLY A 39 -12.26 -6.80 0.11
C GLY A 39 -11.08 -6.41 -0.79
N TRP A 40 -10.66 -7.30 -1.70
CA TRP A 40 -9.69 -7.01 -2.76
C TRP A 40 -10.15 -5.89 -3.70
N ILE A 41 -11.46 -5.65 -3.84
CA ILE A 41 -12.00 -4.56 -4.68
C ILE A 41 -11.58 -3.20 -4.12
N PHE A 42 -11.64 -3.02 -2.79
CA PHE A 42 -11.19 -1.79 -2.13
C PHE A 42 -9.68 -1.60 -2.26
N VAL A 43 -8.92 -2.71 -2.16
CA VAL A 43 -7.46 -2.65 -2.36
C VAL A 43 -7.11 -2.31 -3.81
N LEU A 44 -7.88 -2.82 -4.78
CA LEU A 44 -7.73 -2.46 -6.19
C LEU A 44 -8.04 -0.99 -6.44
N TYR A 45 -9.09 -0.46 -5.80
CA TYR A 45 -9.37 0.97 -5.80
C TYR A 45 -8.16 1.78 -5.31
N PHE A 46 -7.58 1.41 -4.15
CA PHE A 46 -6.38 2.08 -3.63
C PHE A 46 -5.15 1.95 -4.54
N ALA A 47 -5.00 0.82 -5.23
CA ALA A 47 -3.87 0.57 -6.11
C ALA A 47 -3.86 1.50 -7.35
N ILE A 48 -5.04 1.87 -7.85
CA ILE A 48 -5.21 2.68 -9.06
C ILE A 48 -5.18 4.19 -8.75
N GLN A 49 -5.40 4.58 -7.49
CA GLN A 49 -5.38 5.99 -7.11
C GLN A 49 -4.02 6.66 -7.44
N PRO A 50 -4.04 7.90 -7.97
CA PRO A 50 -2.82 8.68 -8.13
C PRO A 50 -2.23 9.01 -6.75
N SER A 51 -0.90 9.17 -6.70
CA SER A 51 -0.25 9.64 -5.47
C SER A 51 -0.79 11.02 -5.07
N LYS A 52 -1.03 11.23 -3.77
CA LYS A 52 -1.46 12.53 -3.23
C LYS A 52 -0.38 13.57 -3.52
N GLN A 53 -0.77 14.72 -4.11
CA GLN A 53 0.13 15.86 -4.41
C GLN A 53 0.24 16.84 -3.23
N GLU A 54 0.20 16.33 -2.00
CA GLU A 54 0.12 17.10 -0.77
C GLU A 54 0.98 16.42 0.29
N PRO A 55 1.44 17.15 1.33
CA PRO A 55 2.02 16.56 2.52
C PRO A 55 1.14 15.43 3.08
N VAL A 56 1.68 14.21 3.11
CA VAL A 56 1.00 13.06 3.75
C VAL A 56 1.42 12.94 5.20
N LYS A 57 0.64 12.23 6.02
CA LYS A 57 0.94 12.05 7.46
C LYS A 57 2.29 11.37 7.77
N TRP A 58 2.94 10.82 6.75
CA TRP A 58 4.23 10.13 6.83
C TRP A 58 5.41 11.01 6.37
N GLY A 59 5.17 12.27 6.02
CA GLY A 59 6.17 13.25 5.63
C GLY A 59 5.90 13.91 4.28
N THR A 60 6.68 14.94 3.98
CA THR A 60 6.64 15.74 2.75
C THR A 60 7.60 15.24 1.67
N TYR A 61 8.18 14.05 1.79
CA TYR A 61 9.27 13.59 0.91
C TYR A 61 8.92 13.46 -0.60
N LEU A 62 7.65 13.60 -0.98
CA LEU A 62 7.21 13.62 -2.38
C LEU A 62 7.07 15.04 -2.95
N TYR A 63 7.04 16.09 -2.12
CA TYR A 63 6.91 17.49 -2.50
C TYR A 63 7.79 18.36 -1.62
N PHE A 64 8.73 19.08 -2.24
CA PHE A 64 9.38 20.17 -1.53
C PHE A 64 8.37 21.31 -1.40
N ASP A 65 8.10 21.74 -0.17
CA ASP A 65 7.37 22.97 0.07
C ASP A 65 8.18 24.11 -0.58
N GLU A 66 7.71 24.62 -1.73
CA GLU A 66 8.19 25.88 -2.30
C GLU A 66 7.71 27.09 -1.47
#